data_AF-W1YR72-F1
#
_entry.id   AF-W1YR72-F1
#
_cell.length_a   1.000
_cell.length_b   1.000
_cell.length_c   1.000
_cell.angle_alpha   90.00
_cell.angle_beta   90.00
_cell.angle_gamma   90.00
#
_symmetry.space_group_name_H-M   'P 1'
#
loop_
_entity.id
_entity.type
_entity.pdbx_description
1 polymer ?
#
loop_
_entity_poly.entity_id
_entity_poly.type
_entity_poly.pdbx_seq_one_letter_code
_entity_poly.pdbx_strand_id
1 'polypeptide(L)' 'VVITQWTDDNRQAKSLKRKLERLGIKVYRHFPIPGYPNDVARIVSEHGYGRNEYIETERDLVVVSAPGPVSGKM' A
#
# COMPACT_ATOMS: atom_id res chain seq x y z
N VAL A 1 7.56 -4.16 2.98
CA VAL A 1 7.28 -3.67 1.60
C VAL A 1 5.81 -3.33 1.49
N VAL A 2 5.45 -2.26 0.77
CA VAL A 2 4.06 -1.89 0.51
C VAL A 2 3.78 -2.06 -0.98
N ILE A 3 2.70 -2.75 -1.33
CA ILE A 3 2.19 -2.78 -2.70
C ILE A 3 0.97 -1.85 -2.73
N THR A 4 1.14 -0.71 -3.40
CA THR A 4 0.08 0.28 -3.62
C THR A 4 -0.80 -0.12 -4.79
N GLN A 5 -2.00 0.47 -4.87
CA GLN A 5 -2.97 0.23 -5.95
C GLN A 5 -3.34 -1.27 -6.07
N TRP A 6 -3.42 -1.97 -4.94
CA TRP A 6 -3.78 -3.39 -4.91
C TRP A 6 -5.21 -3.62 -5.40
N THR A 7 -5.37 -4.58 -6.30
CA THR A 7 -6.66 -5.10 -6.75
C THR A 7 -6.65 -6.63 -6.72
N ASP A 8 -7.78 -7.25 -6.39
CA ASP A 8 -7.85 -8.72 -6.21
C ASP A 8 -7.80 -9.50 -7.53
N ASP A 9 -8.04 -8.86 -8.66
CA ASP A 9 -7.92 -9.44 -9.99
C ASP A 9 -6.47 -9.47 -10.51
N ASN A 10 -5.54 -8.71 -9.89
CA ASN A 10 -4.14 -8.66 -10.31
C ASN A 10 -3.33 -9.88 -9.84
N ARG A 11 -3.24 -10.90 -10.72
CA ARG A 11 -2.52 -12.15 -10.42
C ARG A 11 -1.01 -11.95 -10.23
N GLN A 12 -0.40 -11.01 -10.94
CA GLN A 12 1.03 -10.72 -10.88
C GLN A 12 1.40 -10.12 -9.52
N ALA A 13 0.60 -9.18 -9.01
CA ALA A 13 0.77 -8.61 -7.67
C ALA A 13 0.66 -9.68 -6.58
N LYS A 14 -0.32 -10.60 -6.71
CA LYS A 14 -0.45 -11.77 -5.82
C LYS A 14 0.75 -12.71 -5.86
N SER A 15 1.38 -12.88 -7.02
CA SER A 15 2.59 -13.70 -7.17
C SER A 15 3.79 -13.02 -6.50
N LEU A 16 3.98 -11.71 -6.73
CA LEU A 16 5.04 -10.92 -6.12
C LEU A 16 4.94 -10.92 -4.59
N LYS A 17 3.74 -10.68 -4.04
CA LYS A 17 3.47 -10.75 -2.60
C LYS A 17 3.93 -12.10 -2.03
N ARG A 18 3.47 -13.21 -2.61
CA ARG A 18 3.86 -14.57 -2.18
C ARG A 18 5.36 -14.82 -2.27
N LYS A 19 6.03 -14.31 -3.31
CA LYS A 19 7.48 -14.44 -3.47
C LYS A 19 8.23 -13.68 -2.36
N LEU A 20 7.84 -12.45 -2.06
CA LEU A 20 8.46 -11.63 -1.01
C LEU A 20 8.23 -12.21 0.38
N GLU A 21 7.01 -12.70 0.66
CA GLU A 21 6.70 -13.34 1.94
C GLU A 21 7.48 -14.63 2.17
N ARG A 22 7.72 -15.42 1.11
CA ARG A 22 8.62 -16.59 1.18
C ARG A 22 10.07 -16.22 1.49
N LEU A 23 10.48 -14.99 1.23
CA LEU A 23 11.80 -14.46 1.60
C LEU A 23 11.81 -13.84 3.00
N GLY A 24 10.72 -13.99 3.78
CA GLY A 24 10.60 -13.43 5.13
C GLY A 24 10.28 -11.93 5.16
N ILE A 25 9.96 -11.32 4.01
CA ILE A 25 9.65 -9.89 3.93
C ILE A 25 8.15 -9.70 4.17
N LYS A 26 7.78 -8.96 5.22
CA LYS A 26 6.38 -8.54 5.44
C LYS A 26 5.91 -7.62 4.30
N VAL A 27 4.77 -7.95 3.70
CA VAL A 27 4.16 -7.20 2.59
C VAL A 27 2.78 -6.70 2.99
N TYR A 28 2.60 -5.38 2.92
CA TYR A 28 1.34 -4.69 3.18
C TYR A 28 0.66 -4.28 1.87
N ARG A 29 -0.67 -4.22 1.89
CA ARG A 29 -1.54 -3.88 0.75
C ARG A 29 -2.20 -2.54 1.00
N HIS A 30 -1.97 -1.61 0.07
CA HIS A 30 -2.68 -0.35 0.01
C HIS A 30 -3.54 -0.34 -1.25
N PHE A 31 -4.77 0.15 -1.13
CA PHE A 31 -5.81 0.01 -2.14
C PHE A 31 -6.05 1.35 -2.87
N PRO A 32 -6.58 1.31 -4.11
CA PRO A 32 -7.05 2.52 -4.77
C PRO A 32 -8.13 3.21 -3.93
N ILE A 33 -8.00 4.53 -3.74
CA ILE A 33 -8.99 5.36 -3.04
C ILE A 33 -9.74 6.17 -4.10
N PRO A 34 -11.04 5.90 -4.35
CA PRO A 34 -11.84 6.69 -5.28
C PRO A 34 -11.88 8.16 -4.88
N GLY A 35 -11.84 9.07 -5.86
CA GLY A 35 -11.92 10.51 -5.59
C GLY A 35 -10.64 11.16 -5.05
N TYR A 36 -9.56 10.40 -4.84
CA TYR A 36 -8.26 10.96 -4.47
C TYR A 36 -7.69 11.85 -5.60
N PRO A 37 -7.16 13.05 -5.32
CA PRO A 37 -6.94 13.64 -3.99
C PRO A 37 -8.05 14.58 -3.50
N ASN A 38 -9.17 14.70 -4.22
CA ASN A 38 -10.14 15.79 -4.02
C ASN A 38 -11.24 15.48 -2.99
N ASP A 39 -11.66 14.22 -2.84
CA ASP A 39 -12.73 13.80 -1.92
C ASP A 39 -12.18 13.55 -0.50
N VAL A 40 -11.82 14.63 0.20
CA VAL A 40 -11.16 14.55 1.52
C VAL A 40 -11.97 13.75 2.55
N ALA A 41 -13.29 13.88 2.54
CA ALA A 41 -14.17 13.17 3.47
C ALA A 41 -14.10 11.65 3.27
N ARG A 42 -14.02 11.18 2.02
CA ARG A 42 -13.79 9.78 1.72
C ARG A 42 -12.37 9.34 2.05
N ILE A 43 -11.37 10.16 1.70
CA ILE A 43 -9.95 9.84 1.89
C ILE A 43 -9.64 9.59 3.37
N VAL A 44 -10.09 10.48 4.26
CA VAL A 44 -9.91 10.37 5.72
C VAL A 44 -11.09 9.63 6.35
N SER A 45 -11.33 8.39 5.90
CA SER A 45 -12.37 7.50 6.42
C SER A 45 -11.98 6.03 6.35
N GLU A 46 -12.82 5.17 6.94
CA GLU A 46 -12.77 3.70 6.80
C GLU A 46 -12.79 3.22 5.34
N HIS A 47 -13.36 4.02 4.42
CA HIS A 47 -13.46 3.69 3.00
C HIS A 47 -12.29 4.24 2.17
N GLY A 48 -11.47 5.12 2.75
CA GLY A 48 -10.24 5.66 2.17
C GLY A 48 -9.01 5.02 2.82
N TYR A 49 -8.25 5.80 3.59
CA TYR A 49 -7.06 5.32 4.28
C TYR A 49 -7.34 4.14 5.24
N GLY A 50 -8.53 4.06 5.84
CA GLY A 50 -8.87 2.94 6.74
C GLY A 50 -8.93 1.57 6.05
N ARG A 51 -9.04 1.53 4.72
CA ARG A 51 -8.94 0.27 3.97
C ARG A 51 -7.51 -0.25 3.85
N ASN A 52 -6.52 0.65 3.93
CA ASN A 52 -5.12 0.29 3.77
C ASN A 52 -4.65 -0.51 4.98
N GLU A 53 -3.82 -1.54 4.75
CA GLU A 53 -3.20 -2.25 5.86
C GLU A 53 -2.23 -1.32 6.60
N TYR A 54 -2.42 -1.22 7.92
CA TYR A 54 -1.52 -0.46 8.79
C TYR A 54 -0.14 -1.11 8.81
N ILE A 55 0.88 -0.29 8.60
CA ILE A 55 2.27 -0.74 8.55
C ILE A 55 2.86 -0.59 9.94
N GLU A 56 3.03 -1.70 10.65
CA GLU A 56 3.73 -1.69 11.92
C GLU A 56 5.23 -1.44 11.70
N THR A 57 5.74 -0.37 12.32
CA THR A 57 7.15 0.04 12.26
C THR A 57 7.74 0.05 13.65
N GLU A 58 8.99 -0.38 13.75
CA GLU A 58 9.70 -0.51 15.05
C GLU A 58 10.54 0.74 15.39
N ARG A 59 10.77 1.63 14.42
CA ARG A 59 11.61 2.83 14.57
C ARG A 59 10.79 4.08 14.30
N ASP A 60 11.11 5.15 15.00
CA ASP A 60 10.45 6.45 14.84
C ASP A 60 10.76 7.12 13.49
N LEU A 61 11.95 6.85 12.94
CA LEU A 61 12.33 7.32 11.61
C LEU A 61 12.09 6.24 10.56
N VAL A 62 11.13 6.51 9.68
CA VAL A 62 10.78 5.64 8.55
C VAL A 62 11.17 6.33 7.24
N VAL A 63 12.08 5.70 6.49
CA VAL A 63 12.48 6.17 5.16
C VAL A 63 11.63 5.46 4.11
N VAL A 64 10.80 6.22 3.40
CA VAL A 64 9.96 5.70 2.32
C VAL A 64 10.67 5.90 0.97
N SER A 65 10.95 4.82 0.26
CA SER A 65 11.61 4.83 -1.05
C SER A 65 10.89 3.89 -2.03
N ALA A 66 11.03 4.16 -3.34
CA ALA A 66 10.43 3.33 -4.39
C ALA A 66 11.23 3.43 -5.71
N PRO A 67 11.10 2.46 -6.63
CA PRO A 67 11.90 2.39 -7.86
C PRO A 67 11.74 3.57 -8.83
N GLY A 68 10.64 4.32 -8.76
CA GLY A 68 10.35 5.40 -9.69
C GLY A 68 9.30 6.40 -9.20
N PRO A 69 8.94 7.38 -10.04
CA PRO A 69 7.83 8.30 -9.77
C PRO A 69 6.48 7.55 -9.74
N VAL A 70 5.45 8.18 -9.16
CA VAL A 70 4.05 7.69 -9.14
C VAL A 70 3.85 6.33 -8.45
N SER A 71 4.82 5.85 -7.67
CA SER A 71 4.68 4.59 -6.91
C SER A 71 3.82 4.70 -5.64
N GLY A 72 3.04 5.77 -5.47
CA GLY A 72 2.20 5.98 -4.27
C GLY A 72 2.98 6.19 -2.97
N LYS A 73 4.14 6.88 -3.05
CA LYS A 73 4.95 7.22 -1.86
C LYS A 73 4.30 8.28 -0.96
N MET A 74 3.47 9.15 -1.54
CA MET A 74 2.71 10.19 -0.84
C MET A 74 1.28 9.73 -0.58
#